data_AF-A0A9D4SN10-F1
#
_entry.id   AF-A0A9D4SN10-F1
#
_cell.length_a   1.000
_cell.length_b   1.000
_cell.length_c   1.000
_cell.angle_alpha   90.00
_cell.angle_beta   90.00
_cell.angle_gamma   90.00
#
_symmetry.space_group_name_H-M   'P 1'
#
loop_
_entity.id
_entity.type
_entity.pdbx_description
1 polymer ?
#
loop_
_entity_poly.entity_id
_entity_poly.type
_entity_poly.pdbx_seq_one_letter_code
_entity_poly.pdbx_strand_id
1 'polypeptide(L)'
;MSGEPPTKKPAAMGKTIGTHSGNFHCDDALACFLLKQLPEYKDATVVRSRDPAVLDTCDVVVDVGAVYDPAKRRYDHHQKSFNETMNSLNPAKKWTTKLSSAGLVYVHHGREVIAETLGWKLTEPNLEKIYDKVYENFMEEI
;
A
#
# COMPACT_ATOMS: atom_id res chain seq x y z
N MET A 1 -37.08 34.28 -14.44
CA MET A 1 -36.31 33.05 -14.64
C MET A 1 -35.13 33.11 -13.67
N SER A 2 -35.31 32.54 -12.49
CA SER A 2 -34.31 32.50 -11.42
C SER A 2 -33.33 31.35 -11.71
N GLY A 3 -32.10 31.69 -12.08
CA GLY A 3 -31.03 30.71 -12.22
C GLY A 3 -30.65 30.18 -10.85
N GLU A 4 -30.73 28.86 -10.67
CA GLU A 4 -30.13 28.19 -9.52
C GLU A 4 -28.61 28.43 -9.50
N PRO A 5 -28.02 28.68 -8.33
CA PRO A 5 -26.57 28.75 -8.22
C PRO A 5 -25.96 27.38 -8.48
N PRO A 6 -24.80 27.29 -9.14
CA PRO A 6 -24.14 26.01 -9.38
C PRO A 6 -23.79 25.39 -8.03
N THR A 7 -24.31 24.18 -7.79
CA THR A 7 -23.92 23.35 -6.66
C THR A 7 -22.42 23.12 -6.73
N LYS A 8 -21.68 23.71 -5.78
CA LYS A 8 -20.27 23.36 -5.55
C LYS A 8 -20.19 21.85 -5.37
N LYS A 9 -19.41 21.16 -6.22
CA LYS A 9 -19.03 19.77 -5.98
C LYS A 9 -18.44 19.69 -4.55
N PRO A 10 -18.86 18.73 -3.71
CA PRO A 10 -18.17 18.49 -2.45
C PRO A 10 -16.68 18.36 -2.75
N ALA A 11 -15.83 19.02 -1.97
CA ALA A 11 -14.40 18.74 -1.98
C ALA A 11 -14.24 17.22 -1.84
N ALA A 12 -13.44 16.60 -2.70
CA ALA A 12 -13.22 15.16 -2.64
C ALA A 12 -12.83 14.79 -1.20
N MET A 13 -13.64 13.96 -0.55
CA MET A 13 -13.28 13.33 0.71
C MET A 13 -11.90 12.70 0.50
N GLY A 14 -10.93 13.00 1.37
CA GLY A 14 -9.54 12.55 1.21
C GLY A 14 -9.44 11.03 1.04
N LYS A 15 -8.30 10.56 0.51
CA LYS A 15 -8.05 9.12 0.30
C LYS A 15 -8.22 8.30 1.57
N THR A 16 -8.52 7.02 1.41
CA THR A 16 -8.76 6.09 2.52
C THR A 16 -7.91 4.83 2.42
N ILE A 17 -7.37 4.39 3.56
CA ILE A 17 -6.62 3.13 3.70
C ILE A 17 -7.43 2.22 4.63
N GLY A 18 -8.00 1.14 4.08
CA GLY A 18 -8.70 0.12 4.85
C GLY A 18 -7.72 -0.89 5.45
N THR A 19 -7.87 -1.22 6.73
CA THR A 19 -7.14 -2.32 7.39
C THR A 19 -7.98 -3.00 8.46
N HIS A 20 -7.51 -4.10 9.05
CA HIS A 20 -8.27 -4.86 10.03
C HIS A 20 -8.53 -4.07 11.33
N SER A 21 -9.63 -4.38 12.01
CA SER A 21 -9.98 -3.82 13.32
C SER A 21 -9.43 -4.61 14.52
N GLY A 22 -8.44 -5.49 14.31
CA GLY A 22 -7.80 -6.31 15.34
C GLY A 22 -6.79 -5.58 16.21
N ASN A 23 -5.90 -6.33 16.87
CA ASN A 23 -4.71 -5.76 17.50
C ASN A 23 -3.79 -5.20 16.42
N PHE A 24 -2.99 -4.19 16.77
CA PHE A 24 -1.98 -3.67 15.85
C PHE A 24 -0.88 -4.70 15.64
N HIS A 25 -0.54 -4.97 14.39
CA HIS A 25 0.63 -5.72 14.00
C HIS A 25 1.67 -4.77 13.39
N CYS A 26 2.89 -5.25 13.23
CA CYS A 26 3.90 -4.47 12.50
C CYS A 26 3.51 -4.34 11.02
N ASP A 27 2.88 -5.38 10.48
CA ASP A 27 2.50 -5.50 9.07
C ASP A 27 1.52 -4.39 8.64
N ASP A 28 0.33 -4.32 9.24
CA ASP A 28 -0.68 -3.30 8.91
C ASP A 28 -0.20 -1.87 9.18
N ALA A 29 0.51 -1.67 10.30
CA ALA A 29 1.04 -0.36 10.66
C ALA A 29 2.09 0.13 9.66
N LEU A 30 3.02 -0.73 9.24
CA LEU A 30 4.06 -0.37 8.27
C LEU A 30 3.48 -0.19 6.87
N ALA A 31 2.54 -1.03 6.45
CA ALA A 31 1.83 -0.88 5.18
C ALA A 31 1.13 0.50 5.09
N CYS A 32 0.43 0.90 6.15
CA CYS A 32 -0.18 2.23 6.25
C CYS A 32 0.88 3.34 6.19
N PHE A 33 1.98 3.21 6.94
CA PHE A 33 3.05 4.20 6.95
C PHE A 33 3.67 4.40 5.57
N LEU A 34 4.03 3.32 4.86
CA LEU A 34 4.62 3.36 3.52
C LEU A 34 3.71 4.08 2.53
N LEU A 35 2.42 3.74 2.50
CA LEU A 35 1.44 4.39 1.63
C LEU A 35 1.37 5.90 1.91
N LYS A 36 1.36 6.31 3.18
CA LYS A 36 1.28 7.73 3.57
C LYS A 36 2.54 8.54 3.26
N GLN A 37 3.62 7.93 2.78
CA GLN A 37 4.75 8.67 2.21
C GLN A 37 4.49 9.13 0.78
N LEU A 38 3.53 8.53 0.09
CA LEU A 38 3.17 8.91 -1.26
C LEU A 38 2.24 10.14 -1.24
N PRO A 39 2.41 11.10 -2.17
CA PRO A 39 1.52 12.26 -2.28
C PRO A 39 0.04 11.91 -2.39
N GLU A 40 -0.30 10.79 -3.06
CA GLU A 40 -1.69 10.32 -3.19
C GLU A 40 -2.34 10.02 -1.84
N TYR A 41 -1.63 9.36 -0.91
CA TYR A 41 -2.18 8.90 0.37
C TYR A 41 -1.66 9.68 1.58
N LYS A 42 -0.89 10.75 1.39
CA LYS A 42 -0.26 11.53 2.47
C LYS A 42 -1.23 11.88 3.61
N ASP A 43 -2.40 12.40 3.25
CA ASP A 43 -3.45 12.79 4.18
C ASP A 43 -4.57 11.75 4.28
N ALA A 44 -4.30 10.50 3.87
CA ALA A 44 -5.31 9.46 3.86
C ALA A 44 -5.78 9.11 5.28
N THR A 45 -7.09 8.91 5.40
CA THR A 45 -7.73 8.44 6.63
C THR A 45 -7.60 6.92 6.71
N VAL A 46 -7.13 6.42 7.85
CA VAL A 46 -7.08 4.97 8.10
C VAL A 46 -8.45 4.51 8.62
N VAL A 47 -9.08 3.60 7.88
CA VAL A 47 -10.36 2.98 8.21
C VAL A 47 -10.09 1.57 8.73
N ARG A 48 -10.43 1.31 9.99
CA ARG A 48 -10.20 0.01 10.63
C ARG A 48 -11.49 -0.81 10.67
N SER A 49 -11.61 -1.85 9.85
CA SER A 49 -12.79 -2.68 9.73
C SER A 49 -12.46 -4.10 9.23
N ARG A 50 -13.39 -5.03 9.41
CA ARG A 50 -13.39 -6.34 8.72
C ARG A 50 -14.64 -6.54 7.86
N ASP A 51 -15.53 -5.56 7.83
CA ASP A 51 -16.74 -5.59 7.02
C ASP A 51 -16.37 -5.34 5.55
N PRO A 52 -16.61 -6.32 4.64
CA PRO A 52 -16.33 -6.16 3.23
C PRO A 52 -17.00 -4.93 2.62
N ALA A 53 -18.22 -4.59 3.04
CA ALA A 53 -18.94 -3.44 2.50
C ALA A 53 -18.24 -2.11 2.85
N VAL A 54 -17.59 -2.04 4.02
CA VAL A 54 -16.78 -0.88 4.41
C VAL A 54 -15.46 -0.87 3.61
N LEU A 55 -14.79 -2.02 3.52
CA LEU A 55 -13.50 -2.14 2.82
C LEU A 55 -13.63 -1.83 1.33
N ASP A 56 -14.75 -2.18 0.70
CA ASP A 56 -15.04 -1.89 -0.71
C ASP A 56 -15.15 -0.39 -1.00
N THR A 57 -15.43 0.44 0.01
CA THR A 57 -15.41 1.90 -0.13
C THR A 57 -14.01 2.51 -0.02
N CYS A 58 -13.01 1.74 0.44
CA CYS A 58 -11.65 2.23 0.65
C CYS A 58 -10.84 2.26 -0.66
N ASP A 59 -10.06 3.32 -0.86
CA ASP A 59 -9.20 3.50 -2.03
C ASP A 59 -8.09 2.44 -2.14
N VAL A 60 -7.55 2.02 -0.99
CA VAL A 60 -6.56 0.95 -0.86
C VAL A 60 -6.89 0.15 0.40
N VAL A 61 -6.66 -1.17 0.36
CA VAL A 61 -6.88 -2.05 1.52
C VAL A 61 -5.64 -2.91 1.74
N VAL A 62 -5.21 -2.99 3.00
CA VAL A 62 -4.01 -3.70 3.46
C VAL A 62 -4.37 -4.63 4.62
N ASP A 63 -3.74 -5.81 4.64
CA ASP A 63 -3.81 -6.80 5.72
C ASP A 63 -5.22 -7.28 6.12
N VAL A 64 -6.19 -7.14 5.21
CA VAL A 64 -7.57 -7.57 5.41
C VAL A 64 -8.32 -7.77 4.10
N GLY A 65 -9.34 -8.62 4.12
CA GLY A 65 -10.27 -8.84 3.01
C GLY A 65 -10.00 -10.10 2.19
N ALA A 66 -8.91 -10.83 2.47
CA ALA A 66 -8.45 -12.02 1.79
C ALA A 66 -8.31 -11.84 0.26
N VAL A 67 -7.88 -10.66 -0.20
CA VAL A 67 -7.64 -10.36 -1.62
C VAL A 67 -6.27 -9.73 -1.85
N TYR A 68 -5.49 -10.34 -2.76
CA TYR A 68 -4.33 -9.71 -3.39
C TYR A 68 -4.68 -9.39 -4.85
N ASP A 69 -4.82 -8.10 -5.15
CA ASP A 69 -5.15 -7.58 -6.48
C ASP A 69 -4.54 -6.16 -6.59
N PRO A 70 -3.31 -6.02 -7.14
CA PRO A 70 -2.65 -4.73 -7.29
C PRO A 70 -3.44 -3.73 -8.14
N ALA A 71 -4.19 -4.20 -9.14
CA ALA A 71 -4.99 -3.34 -9.99
C ALA A 71 -6.15 -2.69 -9.21
N LYS A 72 -6.65 -3.37 -8.17
CA LYS A 72 -7.66 -2.86 -7.24
C LYS A 72 -7.07 -2.33 -5.93
N ARG A 73 -5.75 -2.25 -5.81
CA ARG A 73 -5.05 -1.81 -4.58
C ARG A 73 -5.51 -2.61 -3.35
N ARG A 74 -5.55 -3.94 -3.50
CA ARG A 74 -5.83 -4.89 -2.43
C ARG A 74 -4.56 -5.68 -2.14
N TYR A 75 -4.03 -5.52 -0.94
CA TYR A 75 -2.73 -6.06 -0.55
C TYR A 75 -2.86 -6.93 0.70
N ASP A 76 -3.67 -7.98 0.62
CA ASP A 76 -3.80 -8.97 1.69
C ASP A 76 -3.14 -10.30 1.30
N HIS A 77 -2.55 -10.96 2.29
CA HIS A 77 -1.81 -12.23 2.16
C HIS A 77 -2.47 -13.42 2.89
N HIS A 78 -3.60 -13.20 3.58
CA HIS A 78 -4.28 -14.21 4.38
C HIS A 78 -4.94 -15.37 3.60
N GLN A 79 -4.83 -15.41 2.28
CA GLN A 79 -5.40 -16.49 1.47
C GLN A 79 -4.62 -17.79 1.69
N LYS A 80 -5.32 -18.92 1.86
CA LYS A 80 -4.67 -20.23 2.00
C LYS A 80 -3.74 -20.57 0.82
N SER A 81 -4.07 -20.06 -0.37
CA SER A 81 -3.31 -20.25 -1.60
C SER A 81 -2.20 -19.22 -1.81
N PHE A 82 -2.03 -18.26 -0.90
CA PHE A 82 -1.04 -17.19 -1.06
C PHE A 82 0.37 -17.75 -0.97
N ASN A 83 1.13 -17.53 -2.05
CA ASN A 83 2.52 -17.97 -2.21
C ASN A 83 3.37 -16.91 -2.91
N GLU A 84 2.92 -15.65 -2.96
CA GLU A 84 3.67 -14.60 -3.63
C GLU A 84 4.88 -14.17 -2.79
N THR A 85 5.98 -13.94 -3.50
CA THR A 85 7.30 -13.58 -2.98
C THR A 85 7.82 -12.41 -3.81
N MET A 86 8.87 -11.72 -3.37
CA MET A 86 9.50 -10.69 -4.22
C MET A 86 10.01 -11.30 -5.55
N ASN A 87 10.52 -12.54 -5.55
CA ASN A 87 10.95 -13.25 -6.75
C ASN A 87 9.79 -13.63 -7.69
N SER A 88 8.66 -14.13 -7.17
CA SER A 88 7.53 -14.53 -8.02
C SER A 88 6.89 -13.33 -8.72
N LEU A 89 6.86 -12.18 -8.05
CA LEU A 89 6.35 -10.92 -8.61
C LEU A 89 7.38 -10.17 -9.45
N ASN A 90 8.67 -10.35 -9.17
CA ASN A 90 9.77 -9.78 -9.94
C ASN A 90 10.93 -10.79 -10.03
N PRO A 91 11.02 -11.56 -11.14
CA PRO A 91 12.03 -12.62 -11.30
C PRO A 91 13.49 -12.14 -11.27
N ALA A 92 13.75 -10.84 -11.39
CA ALA A 92 15.09 -10.27 -11.25
C ALA A 92 15.56 -10.23 -9.78
N LYS A 93 14.66 -10.40 -8.82
CA LYS A 93 14.97 -10.37 -7.38
C LYS A 93 15.14 -11.79 -6.84
N LYS A 94 16.06 -11.98 -5.89
CA LYS A 94 16.46 -13.33 -5.41
C LYS A 94 15.62 -13.88 -4.24
N TRP A 95 14.81 -13.05 -3.60
CA TRP A 95 14.17 -13.38 -2.33
C TRP A 95 12.88 -14.17 -2.51
N THR A 96 12.78 -15.28 -1.79
CA THR A 96 11.69 -16.27 -1.90
C THR A 96 10.84 -16.36 -0.63
N THR A 97 11.07 -15.46 0.33
CA THR A 97 10.21 -15.29 1.50
C THR A 97 8.83 -14.81 1.05
N LYS A 98 7.77 -15.41 1.60
CA LYS A 98 6.39 -15.00 1.30
C LYS A 98 6.16 -13.59 1.81
N LEU A 99 5.52 -12.75 1.00
CA LEU A 99 5.30 -11.36 1.35
C LEU A 99 4.17 -11.21 2.38
N SER A 100 4.43 -10.38 3.39
CA SER A 100 3.42 -9.74 4.25
C SER A 100 2.65 -8.64 3.49
N SER A 101 1.65 -8.02 4.12
CA SER A 101 0.93 -6.90 3.50
C SER A 101 1.84 -5.70 3.22
N ALA A 102 2.72 -5.34 4.14
CA ALA A 102 3.73 -4.32 3.99
C ALA A 102 4.75 -4.71 2.90
N GLY A 103 5.12 -6.00 2.82
CA GLY A 103 5.92 -6.53 1.72
C GLY A 103 5.22 -6.35 0.35
N LEU A 104 3.91 -6.61 0.28
CA LEU A 104 3.09 -6.37 -0.91
C LEU A 104 3.01 -4.88 -1.27
N VAL A 105 2.79 -4.00 -0.30
CA VAL A 105 2.85 -2.54 -0.54
C VAL A 105 4.23 -2.16 -1.05
N TYR A 106 5.30 -2.68 -0.46
CA TYR A 106 6.67 -2.33 -0.82
C TYR A 106 7.07 -2.83 -2.21
N VAL A 107 6.64 -4.02 -2.65
CA VAL A 107 6.96 -4.48 -4.02
C VAL A 107 6.35 -3.59 -5.09
N HIS A 108 5.15 -3.04 -4.83
CA HIS A 108 4.43 -2.17 -5.78
C HIS A 108 4.84 -0.70 -5.67
N HIS A 109 5.14 -0.21 -4.46
CA HIS A 109 5.30 1.22 -4.18
C HIS A 109 6.64 1.60 -3.56
N GLY A 110 7.49 0.65 -3.16
CA GLY A 110 8.71 0.93 -2.40
C GLY A 110 9.69 1.86 -3.13
N ARG A 111 9.74 1.78 -4.47
CA ARG A 111 10.52 2.71 -5.31
C ARG A 111 10.03 4.15 -5.18
N GLU A 112 8.72 4.34 -5.24
CA GLU A 112 8.07 5.64 -5.14
C GLU A 112 8.24 6.20 -3.72
N VAL A 113 8.05 5.36 -2.70
CA VAL A 113 8.27 5.73 -1.29
C VAL A 113 9.70 6.22 -1.07
N ILE A 114 10.70 5.49 -1.55
CA ILE A 114 12.11 5.89 -1.41
C ILE A 114 12.37 7.20 -2.15
N ALA A 115 11.88 7.32 -3.38
CA ALA A 115 12.08 8.51 -4.19
C ALA A 115 11.47 9.76 -3.52
N GLU A 116 10.21 9.68 -3.06
CA GLU A 116 9.54 10.77 -2.35
C GLU A 116 10.25 11.13 -1.04
N THR A 117 10.66 10.12 -0.26
CA THR A 117 11.36 10.32 1.02
C THR A 117 12.71 11.03 0.84
N LEU A 118 13.43 10.72 -0.24
CA LEU A 118 14.77 11.28 -0.51
C LEU A 118 14.74 12.51 -1.43
N GLY A 119 13.57 12.92 -1.93
CA GLY A 119 13.44 13.98 -2.94
C GLY A 119 14.09 13.61 -4.28
N TRP A 120 14.12 12.32 -4.61
CA TRP A 120 14.73 11.78 -5.82
C TRP A 120 13.70 11.60 -6.94
N LYS A 121 14.20 11.50 -8.17
CA LYS A 121 13.42 11.01 -9.30
C LYS A 121 13.48 9.49 -9.34
N LEU A 122 12.45 8.85 -9.90
CA LEU A 122 12.45 7.40 -10.13
C LEU A 122 13.58 6.90 -11.04
N THR A 123 14.23 7.81 -11.78
CA THR A 123 15.37 7.51 -12.65
C THR A 123 16.72 7.63 -11.95
N GLU A 124 16.75 7.89 -10.63
CA GLU A 124 18.00 8.02 -9.88
C GLU A 124 18.82 6.73 -9.92
N PRO A 125 20.10 6.75 -10.35
CA PRO A 125 20.91 5.55 -10.52
C PRO A 125 21.04 4.67 -9.27
N ASN A 126 20.97 5.27 -8.08
CA ASN A 126 21.08 4.54 -6.81
C ASN A 126 19.77 3.97 -6.29
N LEU A 127 18.61 4.29 -6.90
CA LEU A 127 17.30 3.92 -6.38
C LEU A 127 17.15 2.41 -6.19
N GLU A 128 17.48 1.60 -7.20
CA GLU A 128 17.38 0.13 -7.12
C GLU A 128 18.28 -0.44 -6.03
N LYS A 129 19.49 0.11 -5.87
CA LYS A 129 20.43 -0.35 -4.84
C LYS A 129 19.89 -0.07 -3.43
N ILE A 130 19.24 1.08 -3.22
CA ILE A 130 18.60 1.40 -1.95
C ILE A 130 17.35 0.54 -1.75
N TYR A 131 16.53 0.38 -2.78
CA TYR A 131 15.34 -0.48 -2.74
C TYR A 131 15.69 -1.90 -2.30
N ASP A 132 16.76 -2.48 -2.88
CA ASP A 132 17.20 -3.83 -2.54
C ASP A 132 17.75 -3.93 -1.12
N LYS A 133 18.52 -2.93 -0.68
CA LYS A 133 19.05 -2.90 0.68
C LYS A 133 17.97 -2.71 1.74
N VAL A 134 16.98 -1.86 1.49
CA VAL A 134 15.84 -1.68 2.40
C VAL A 134 15.01 -2.95 2.47
N TYR A 135 14.84 -3.67 1.35
CA TYR A 135 14.16 -4.95 1.39
C TYR A 135 14.93 -5.98 2.23
N GLU A 136 16.18 -6.24 1.86
CA GLU A 136 17.01 -7.30 2.46
C GLU A 136 17.31 -7.08 3.95
N ASN A 137 17.37 -5.82 4.42
CA ASN A 137 17.77 -5.52 5.80
C ASN A 137 16.62 -5.03 6.68
N PHE A 138 15.40 -4.93 6.14
CA PHE A 138 14.25 -4.45 6.91
C PHE A 138 12.95 -5.11 6.46
N MET A 139 12.52 -4.92 5.21
CA MET A 139 11.18 -5.36 4.80
C MET A 139 10.99 -6.87 4.77
N GLU A 140 12.03 -7.65 4.48
CA GLU A 140 11.91 -9.11 4.40
C GLU A 140 11.56 -9.78 5.74
N GLU A 141 11.89 -9.12 6.85
CA GLU A 141 11.68 -9.61 8.23
C GLU A 141 10.32 -9.19 8.83
N ILE A 142 9.52 -8.42 8.08
CA ILE A 142 8.18 -7.94 8.49
C ILE A 142 7.11 -8.93 8.05
#